data_AF-A0A0C2M669-F1
#
_entry.id   AF-A0A0C2M669-F1
#
_cell.length_a   1.000
_cell.length_b   1.000
_cell.length_c   1.000
_cell.angle_alpha   90.00
_cell.angle_beta   90.00
_cell.angle_gamma   90.00
#
_symmetry.space_group_name_H-M   'P 1'
#
loop_
_entity.id
_entity.type
_entity.pdbx_description
1 polymer ?
#
loop_
_entity_poly.entity_id
_entity_poly.type
_entity_poly.pdbx_seq_one_letter_code
_entity_poly.pdbx_strand_id
1 'polypeptide(L)'
;MDKYLKRKAYQNLEDSKNIGAKDELKRKRRKYDPQYISLGVSTVGSDDDPPLCVVCLQKLSNESMKPAKLKRHFTTMHSELISKPKHYFERQKELYLKQKSKLMFCTTLNEKVLRESTFQKPHTIAEELILPSAIDMCEVVLRSNYSQKLKAITLSDNTVSRRIVDMSEDVLCQLIARLQNSKFEIQLDESLDIANASQLLVYVRYCWEGRTTGEDLFRTQDLPGHNCVGVGTDGAAVMTGSKSGLAARVKQAAPHIVSTQ
;
A
#
# COMPACT_ATOMS: atom_id res chain seq x y z
N MET A 1 25.30 12.86 24.58
CA MET A 1 25.14 14.31 24.83
C MET A 1 23.69 14.57 25.29
N ASP A 2 23.15 13.73 26.20
CA ASP A 2 21.70 13.54 26.31
C ASP A 2 21.13 13.76 27.73
N LYS A 3 21.84 14.53 28.55
CA LYS A 3 21.38 14.90 29.90
C LYS A 3 20.84 16.33 30.04
N TYR A 4 20.83 17.13 28.97
CA TYR A 4 20.47 18.56 29.04
C TYR A 4 19.12 18.95 28.42
N LEU A 5 18.38 18.02 27.79
CA LEU A 5 17.14 18.36 27.07
C LEU A 5 15.84 18.19 27.88
N LYS A 6 15.88 17.67 29.12
CA LYS A 6 14.65 17.36 29.89
C LYS A 6 14.18 18.42 30.90
N ARG A 7 14.90 19.53 31.11
CA ARG A 7 14.49 20.56 32.10
C ARG A 7 13.57 21.67 31.56
N LYS A 8 13.58 21.97 30.25
CA LYS A 8 12.72 23.05 29.68
C LYS A 8 11.27 22.64 29.43
N ALA A 9 10.94 21.35 29.41
CA ALA A 9 9.58 20.88 29.16
C ALA A 9 8.69 20.90 30.43
N TYR A 10 9.29 20.84 31.63
CA TYR A 10 8.52 20.74 32.88
C TYR A 10 8.14 22.08 33.51
N GLN A 11 8.90 23.16 33.28
CA GLN A 11 8.54 24.50 33.76
C GLN A 11 7.43 25.16 32.91
N ASN A 12 7.32 24.81 31.62
CA ASN A 12 6.26 25.31 30.74
C ASN A 12 4.88 24.64 30.98
N LEU A 13 4.80 23.63 31.83
CA LEU A 13 3.54 22.93 32.20
C LEU A 13 2.90 23.48 33.49
N GLU A 14 3.64 24.24 34.29
CA GLU A 14 3.12 24.88 35.51
C GLU A 14 2.67 26.33 35.26
N ASP A 15 3.29 27.05 34.32
CA ASP A 15 2.88 28.42 33.96
C ASP A 15 1.67 28.47 33.00
N SER A 16 1.35 27.38 32.29
CA SER A 16 0.17 27.31 31.41
C SER A 16 -1.13 26.98 32.14
N LYS A 17 -1.07 26.67 33.44
CA LYS A 17 -2.24 26.35 34.28
C LYS A 17 -2.84 27.56 35.00
N ASN A 18 -2.29 28.76 34.84
CA ASN A 18 -2.72 29.92 35.63
C ASN A 18 -3.07 31.19 34.84
N ILE A 19 -3.31 31.11 33.52
CA ILE A 19 -3.82 32.24 32.72
C ILE A 19 -5.00 31.74 31.89
N GLY A 20 -6.20 31.85 32.46
CA GLY A 20 -7.45 31.47 31.79
C GLY A 20 -8.64 31.26 32.71
N ALA A 21 -8.49 31.35 34.03
CA ALA A 21 -9.61 31.49 34.96
C ALA A 21 -9.99 32.97 35.15
N LYS A 22 -10.39 33.65 34.07
CA LYS A 22 -11.11 34.93 34.13
C LYS A 22 -12.14 35.03 33.00
N ASP A 23 -13.41 35.05 33.40
CA ASP A 23 -14.63 35.35 32.64
C ASP A 23 -15.03 34.45 31.46
N GLU A 24 -15.53 33.24 31.76
CA GLU A 24 -16.69 32.73 31.01
C GLU A 24 -17.96 33.48 31.43
N LEU A 25 -18.14 34.70 30.92
CA LEU A 25 -19.49 35.19 30.69
C LEU A 25 -20.17 34.17 29.77
N LYS A 26 -21.05 33.31 30.31
CA LYS A 26 -21.91 32.41 29.54
C LYS A 26 -22.54 33.20 28.38
N ARG A 27 -21.93 33.14 27.20
CA ARG A 27 -22.45 33.82 26.01
C ARG A 27 -23.81 33.20 25.77
N LYS A 28 -24.88 33.99 25.94
CA LYS A 28 -26.25 33.53 25.68
C LYS A 28 -26.34 33.09 24.22
N ARG A 29 -26.32 31.78 23.99
CA ARG A 29 -26.50 31.18 22.66
C ARG A 29 -27.97 31.27 22.31
N ARG A 30 -28.28 31.82 21.14
CA ARG A 30 -29.64 31.79 20.60
C ARG A 30 -29.95 30.33 20.26
N LYS A 31 -31.12 29.83 20.67
CA LYS A 31 -31.60 28.50 20.30
C LYS A 31 -32.15 28.53 18.87
N TYR A 32 -32.07 27.40 18.18
CA TYR A 32 -32.66 27.25 16.86
C TYR A 32 -34.19 27.37 16.94
N ASP A 33 -34.78 28.02 15.95
CA ASP A 33 -36.22 28.08 15.75
C ASP A 33 -36.58 27.25 14.51
N PRO A 34 -37.49 26.25 14.61
CA PRO A 34 -37.93 25.46 13.47
C PRO A 34 -38.42 26.27 12.27
N GLN A 35 -38.88 27.51 12.45
CA GLN A 35 -39.32 28.38 11.36
C GLN A 35 -38.16 28.83 10.45
N TYR A 36 -36.90 28.79 10.93
CA TYR A 36 -35.73 29.22 10.15
C TYR A 36 -35.41 28.31 8.96
N ILE A 37 -36.00 27.11 8.91
CA ILE A 37 -35.92 26.26 7.71
C ILE A 37 -36.56 26.92 6.48
N SER A 38 -37.52 27.84 6.66
CA SER A 38 -38.08 28.64 5.55
C SER A 38 -37.06 29.60 4.92
N LEU A 39 -36.00 29.93 5.67
CA LEU A 39 -34.85 30.70 5.18
C LEU A 39 -33.68 29.79 4.79
N GLY A 40 -33.94 28.48 4.62
CA GLY A 40 -32.93 27.50 4.25
C GLY A 40 -31.91 27.16 5.34
N VAL A 41 -32.22 27.40 6.62
CA VAL A 41 -31.26 27.18 7.73
C VAL A 41 -31.74 26.06 8.65
N SER A 42 -30.84 25.16 9.04
CA SER A 42 -31.14 24.08 9.97
C SER A 42 -29.95 23.70 10.86
N THR A 43 -30.23 22.99 11.96
CA THR A 43 -29.24 22.25 12.75
C THR A 43 -29.19 20.79 12.29
N VAL A 44 -27.98 20.22 12.27
CA VAL A 44 -27.69 18.91 11.63
C VAL A 44 -27.48 17.80 12.68
N GLY A 45 -27.29 18.15 13.96
CA GLY A 45 -27.19 17.22 15.07
C GLY A 45 -28.05 17.70 16.24
N SER A 46 -27.44 18.32 17.25
CA SER A 46 -28.16 18.87 18.42
C SER A 46 -28.60 20.32 18.20
N ASP A 47 -29.52 20.81 19.03
CA ASP A 47 -29.89 22.25 19.04
C ASP A 47 -28.72 23.18 19.44
N ASP A 48 -27.62 22.60 19.93
CA ASP A 48 -26.38 23.29 20.27
C ASP A 48 -25.35 23.33 19.12
N ASP A 49 -25.61 22.62 18.02
CA ASP A 49 -24.75 22.66 16.84
C ASP A 49 -24.85 24.02 16.14
N PRO A 50 -23.76 24.46 15.48
CA PRO A 50 -23.81 25.67 14.69
C PRO A 50 -24.85 25.54 13.56
N PRO A 51 -25.68 26.56 13.33
CA PRO A 51 -26.65 26.57 12.24
C PRO A 51 -25.95 26.36 10.89
N LEU A 52 -26.58 25.60 10.00
CA LEU A 52 -26.11 25.30 8.66
C LEU A 52 -27.13 25.79 7.63
N CYS A 53 -26.68 26.46 6.57
CA CYS A 53 -27.52 26.68 5.40
C CYS A 53 -27.62 25.38 4.60
N VAL A 54 -28.82 24.85 4.36
CA VAL A 54 -29.03 23.58 3.66
C VAL A 54 -28.80 23.68 2.15
N VAL A 55 -28.72 24.90 1.61
CA VAL A 55 -28.49 25.16 0.18
C VAL A 55 -27.00 25.21 -0.13
N CYS A 56 -26.23 26.08 0.54
CA CYS A 56 -24.78 26.21 0.32
C CYS A 56 -23.91 25.38 1.27
N LEU A 57 -24.51 24.70 2.27
CA LEU A 57 -23.80 23.94 3.30
C LEU A 57 -22.82 24.79 4.13
N GLN A 58 -22.99 26.11 4.15
CA GLN A 58 -22.19 27.01 4.95
C GLN A 58 -22.59 26.92 6.42
N LYS A 59 -21.62 26.68 7.30
CA LYS A 59 -21.80 26.79 8.76
C LYS A 59 -21.85 28.26 9.15
N LEU A 60 -22.93 28.67 9.79
CA LEU A 60 -23.17 30.02 10.26
C LEU A 60 -22.84 30.11 11.76
N SER A 61 -22.39 31.29 12.21
CA SER A 61 -22.17 31.53 13.64
C SER A 61 -23.49 31.65 14.39
N ASN A 62 -23.49 31.38 15.71
CA ASN A 62 -24.70 31.53 16.53
C ASN A 62 -25.26 32.98 16.48
N GLU A 63 -24.37 33.98 16.44
CA GLU A 63 -24.76 35.39 16.28
C GLU A 63 -25.48 35.70 14.96
N SER A 64 -25.28 34.85 13.96
CA SER A 64 -25.94 34.96 12.65
C SER A 64 -27.36 34.43 12.66
N MET A 65 -27.80 33.71 13.71
CA MET A 65 -29.20 33.26 13.88
C MET A 65 -30.21 34.36 14.19
N LYS A 66 -29.81 35.63 14.16
CA LYS A 66 -30.75 36.74 14.18
C LYS A 66 -31.56 36.70 12.87
N PRO A 67 -32.91 36.75 12.89
CA PRO A 67 -33.73 36.64 11.69
C PRO A 67 -33.33 37.59 10.56
N ALA A 68 -32.96 38.84 10.87
CA ALA A 68 -32.47 39.80 9.88
C ALA A 68 -31.18 39.35 9.18
N LYS A 69 -30.26 38.69 9.90
CA LYS A 69 -28.99 38.20 9.35
C LYS A 69 -29.21 36.92 8.52
N LEU A 70 -30.08 36.01 8.96
CA LEU A 70 -30.46 34.83 8.18
C LEU A 70 -31.17 35.24 6.89
N LYS A 71 -32.14 36.17 6.98
CA LYS A 71 -32.83 36.71 5.81
C LYS A 71 -31.85 37.38 4.85
N ARG A 72 -30.92 38.19 5.37
CA ARG A 72 -29.85 38.81 4.55
C ARG A 72 -29.01 37.76 3.83
N HIS A 73 -28.47 36.78 4.56
CA HIS A 73 -27.70 35.67 3.97
C HIS A 73 -28.49 34.97 2.87
N PHE A 74 -29.75 34.64 3.14
CA PHE A 74 -30.61 33.98 2.18
C PHE A 74 -30.88 34.85 0.94
N THR A 75 -31.18 36.13 1.10
CA THR A 75 -31.43 37.03 -0.04
C THR A 75 -30.16 37.33 -0.86
N THR A 76 -28.99 37.40 -0.23
CA THR A 76 -27.74 37.74 -0.95
C THR A 76 -27.10 36.52 -1.60
N MET A 77 -27.19 35.35 -0.97
CA MET A 77 -26.56 34.12 -1.47
C MET A 77 -27.52 33.25 -2.29
N HIS A 78 -28.83 33.38 -2.07
CA HIS A 78 -29.88 32.49 -2.59
C HIS A 78 -31.11 33.26 -3.08
N SER A 79 -30.90 34.41 -3.74
CA SER A 79 -31.97 35.28 -4.27
C SER A 79 -32.96 34.53 -5.17
N GLU A 80 -32.49 33.55 -5.94
CA GLU A 80 -33.28 32.73 -6.86
C GLU A 80 -34.26 31.78 -6.14
N LEU A 81 -34.03 31.51 -4.85
CA LEU A 81 -34.80 30.53 -4.08
C LEU A 81 -35.83 31.17 -3.14
N ILE A 82 -36.00 32.50 -3.21
CA ILE A 82 -36.94 33.25 -2.35
C ILE A 82 -38.39 32.77 -2.53
N SER A 83 -38.78 32.35 -3.73
CA SER A 83 -40.13 31.88 -4.05
C SER A 83 -40.40 30.42 -3.66
N LYS A 84 -39.38 29.68 -3.20
CA LYS A 84 -39.54 28.24 -2.91
C LYS A 84 -40.26 28.01 -1.58
N PRO A 85 -41.16 27.02 -1.50
CA PRO A 85 -41.88 26.71 -0.28
C PRO A 85 -40.97 26.02 0.75
N LYS A 86 -41.34 26.11 2.03
CA LYS A 86 -40.65 25.47 3.17
C LYS A 86 -40.26 24.01 2.92
N HIS A 87 -41.16 23.22 2.33
CA HIS A 87 -40.96 21.79 2.05
C HIS A 87 -39.75 21.52 1.11
N TYR A 88 -39.39 22.47 0.25
CA TYR A 88 -38.19 22.37 -0.58
C TYR A 88 -36.92 22.29 0.28
N PHE A 89 -36.82 23.15 1.30
CA PHE A 89 -35.66 23.21 2.20
C PHE A 89 -35.63 22.02 3.17
N GLU A 90 -36.80 21.51 3.59
CA GLU A 90 -36.91 20.28 4.36
C GLU A 90 -36.37 19.07 3.58
N ARG A 91 -36.76 18.93 2.30
CA ARG A 91 -36.18 17.90 1.42
C ARG A 91 -34.68 18.06 1.24
N GLN A 92 -34.19 19.29 1.09
CA GLN A 92 -32.75 19.55 0.93
C GLN A 92 -31.95 19.14 2.18
N LYS A 93 -32.51 19.36 3.38
CA LYS A 93 -31.95 18.88 4.64
C LYS A 93 -31.84 17.36 4.67
N GLU A 94 -32.91 16.65 4.29
CA GLU A 94 -32.94 15.18 4.29
C GLU A 94 -31.89 14.59 3.34
N LEU A 95 -31.76 15.16 2.13
CA LEU A 95 -30.76 14.76 1.16
C LEU A 95 -29.34 14.91 1.71
N TYR A 96 -29.06 16.05 2.36
CA TYR A 96 -27.78 16.30 2.99
C TYR A 96 -27.48 15.30 4.12
N LEU A 97 -28.46 15.01 5.00
CA LEU A 97 -28.30 14.03 6.07
C LEU A 97 -28.01 12.62 5.53
N LYS A 98 -28.71 12.22 4.46
CA LYS A 98 -28.49 10.94 3.78
C LYS A 98 -27.10 10.87 3.16
N GLN A 99 -26.61 11.93 2.54
CA GLN A 99 -25.26 12.02 1.99
C GLN A 99 -24.19 11.96 3.10
N LYS A 100 -24.37 12.72 4.18
CA LYS A 100 -23.47 12.73 5.34
C LYS A 100 -23.35 11.34 5.97
N SER A 101 -24.46 10.62 6.11
CA SER A 101 -24.47 9.25 6.63
C SER A 101 -23.69 8.28 5.73
N LYS A 102 -23.88 8.35 4.40
CA LYS A 102 -23.12 7.55 3.44
C LYS A 102 -21.62 7.84 3.48
N LEU A 103 -21.24 9.12 3.55
CA LEU A 103 -19.83 9.52 3.61
C LEU A 103 -19.17 9.05 4.91
N MET A 104 -19.85 9.18 6.06
CA MET A 104 -19.32 8.68 7.34
C MET A 104 -19.07 7.18 7.33
N PHE A 105 -19.96 6.39 6.70
CA PHE A 105 -19.77 4.95 6.53
C PHE A 105 -18.49 4.64 5.72
N CYS A 106 -18.24 5.36 4.63
CA CYS A 106 -17.02 5.18 3.83
C CYS A 106 -15.74 5.59 4.58
N THR A 107 -15.76 6.65 5.38
CA THR A 107 -14.56 7.13 6.09
C THR A 107 -14.21 6.31 7.34
N THR A 108 -15.20 5.72 8.02
CA THR A 108 -14.94 4.88 9.21
C THR A 108 -14.36 3.51 8.85
N LEU A 109 -14.55 3.02 7.63
CA LEU A 109 -13.88 1.81 7.13
C LEU A 109 -12.35 2.01 7.06
N ASN A 110 -11.87 3.18 6.63
CA ASN A 110 -10.44 3.47 6.55
C ASN A 110 -9.75 3.57 7.92
N GLU A 111 -10.44 4.04 8.96
CA GLU A 111 -9.84 4.18 10.30
C GLU A 111 -9.63 2.85 11.03
N LYS A 112 -10.47 1.83 10.77
CA LYS A 112 -10.27 0.49 11.33
C LYS A 112 -9.13 -0.24 10.62
N VAL A 113 -8.97 -0.05 9.31
CA VAL A 113 -7.90 -0.66 8.51
C VAL A 113 -6.52 -0.06 8.84
N LEU A 114 -6.45 1.22 9.23
CA LEU A 114 -5.17 1.91 9.44
C LEU A 114 -4.53 1.71 10.83
N ARG A 115 -5.27 1.21 11.84
CA ARG A 115 -4.76 1.11 13.23
C ARG A 115 -3.95 -0.15 13.56
N GLU A 116 -3.82 -1.09 12.62
CA GLU A 116 -3.09 -2.36 12.85
C GLU A 116 -1.73 -2.45 12.15
N SER A 117 -1.25 -1.38 11.49
CA SER A 117 0.00 -1.40 10.72
C SER A 117 1.26 -1.19 11.57
N THR A 118 1.47 -1.99 12.61
CA THR A 118 2.78 -2.21 13.22
C THR A 118 3.20 -3.66 12.99
N PHE A 119 3.37 -4.04 11.71
CA PHE A 119 3.79 -5.38 11.31
C PHE A 119 5.28 -5.59 11.55
N GLN A 120 5.61 -6.20 12.68
CA GLN A 120 6.98 -6.54 13.07
C GLN A 120 7.41 -7.96 12.64
N LYS A 121 6.67 -8.65 11.77
CA LYS A 121 7.08 -9.95 11.22
C LYS A 121 6.74 -10.09 9.73
N PRO A 122 7.72 -10.19 8.82
CA PRO A 122 7.46 -10.24 7.37
C PRO A 122 6.75 -11.52 6.90
N HIS A 123 6.84 -12.62 7.64
CA HIS A 123 6.29 -13.92 7.22
C HIS A 123 4.79 -14.08 7.49
N THR A 124 4.24 -13.37 8.48
CA THR A 124 2.81 -13.50 8.86
C THR A 124 1.89 -12.44 8.24
N ILE A 125 2.43 -11.45 7.52
CA ILE A 125 1.65 -10.35 6.91
C ILE A 125 0.56 -10.91 5.97
N ALA A 126 0.87 -11.99 5.25
CA ALA A 126 -0.09 -12.62 4.35
C ALA A 126 -1.31 -13.18 5.10
N GLU A 127 -1.08 -13.84 6.24
CA GLU A 127 -2.13 -14.48 7.06
C GLU A 127 -2.88 -13.48 7.93
N GLU A 128 -2.17 -12.55 8.56
CA GLU A 128 -2.71 -11.64 9.56
C GLU A 128 -3.37 -10.41 8.95
N LEU A 129 -2.93 -9.97 7.77
CA LEU A 129 -3.40 -8.73 7.15
C LEU A 129 -4.01 -8.95 5.77
N ILE A 130 -3.24 -9.52 4.84
CA ILE A 130 -3.60 -9.53 3.41
C ILE A 130 -4.85 -10.42 3.20
N LEU A 131 -4.85 -11.62 3.77
CA LEU A 131 -5.96 -12.56 3.61
C LEU A 131 -7.26 -12.07 4.27
N PRO A 132 -7.28 -11.60 5.53
CA PRO A 132 -8.47 -11.00 6.14
C PRO A 132 -8.99 -9.79 5.35
N SER A 133 -8.11 -8.89 4.92
CA SER A 133 -8.50 -7.73 4.11
C SER A 133 -9.10 -8.15 2.77
N ALA A 134 -8.53 -9.17 2.11
CA ALA A 134 -9.06 -9.70 0.87
C ALA A 134 -10.42 -10.38 1.04
N ILE A 135 -10.62 -11.10 2.16
CA ILE A 135 -11.90 -11.70 2.54
C ILE A 135 -12.94 -10.59 2.73
N ASP A 136 -12.65 -9.56 3.51
CA ASP A 136 -13.58 -8.46 3.79
C ASP A 136 -13.98 -7.73 2.51
N MET A 137 -13.01 -7.40 1.65
CA MET A 137 -13.27 -6.81 0.34
C MET A 137 -14.16 -7.70 -0.52
N CYS A 138 -13.89 -9.01 -0.55
CA CYS A 138 -14.65 -9.97 -1.32
C CYS A 138 -16.10 -10.14 -0.79
N GLU A 139 -16.29 -10.10 0.53
CA GLU A 139 -17.62 -10.14 1.16
C GLU A 139 -18.45 -8.90 0.79
N VAL A 140 -17.83 -7.73 0.75
CA VAL A 140 -18.51 -6.47 0.35
C VAL A 140 -18.84 -6.45 -1.13
N VAL A 141 -17.91 -6.84 -2.01
CA VAL A 141 -18.04 -6.67 -3.47
C VAL A 141 -18.76 -7.85 -4.13
N LEU A 142 -18.41 -9.08 -3.77
CA LEU A 142 -18.83 -10.31 -4.46
C LEU A 142 -19.79 -11.17 -3.62
N ARG A 143 -20.08 -10.78 -2.37
CA ARG A 143 -20.88 -11.50 -1.37
C ARG A 143 -20.20 -12.78 -0.83
N SER A 144 -20.77 -13.33 0.24
CA SER A 144 -20.17 -14.38 1.09
C SER A 144 -19.76 -15.67 0.37
N ASN A 145 -20.37 -16.02 -0.76
CA ASN A 145 -20.06 -17.26 -1.47
C ASN A 145 -18.61 -17.30 -2.01
N TYR A 146 -18.04 -16.15 -2.38
CA TYR A 146 -16.68 -16.07 -2.92
C TYR A 146 -15.62 -15.89 -1.83
N SER A 147 -15.99 -15.31 -0.69
CA SER A 147 -15.07 -15.16 0.44
C SER A 147 -14.68 -16.50 1.06
N GLN A 148 -15.57 -17.49 1.01
CA GLN A 148 -15.26 -18.86 1.45
C GLN A 148 -14.16 -19.52 0.62
N LYS A 149 -14.08 -19.21 -0.69
CA LYS A 149 -12.98 -19.71 -1.53
C LYS A 149 -11.63 -19.11 -1.15
N LEU A 150 -11.62 -17.85 -0.71
CA LEU A 150 -10.39 -17.20 -0.19
C LEU A 150 -9.96 -17.82 1.14
N LYS A 151 -10.91 -18.15 2.03
CA LYS A 151 -10.63 -18.85 3.30
C LYS A 151 -10.01 -20.24 3.11
N ALA A 152 -10.23 -20.87 1.96
CA ALA A 152 -9.61 -22.16 1.63
C ALA A 152 -8.13 -22.04 1.23
N ILE A 153 -7.60 -20.83 0.99
CA ILE A 153 -6.19 -20.62 0.68
C ILE A 153 -5.38 -20.78 1.96
N THR A 154 -4.67 -21.90 2.07
CA THR A 154 -3.70 -22.13 3.13
C THR A 154 -2.46 -21.25 2.91
N LEU A 155 -2.21 -20.35 3.87
CA LEU A 155 -1.09 -19.41 3.84
C LEU A 155 -0.05 -19.66 4.95
N SER A 156 -0.20 -20.75 5.71
CA SER A 156 0.75 -21.08 6.79
C SER A 156 2.18 -21.10 6.27
N ASP A 157 3.13 -20.66 7.09
CA ASP A 157 4.56 -20.63 6.75
C ASP A 157 5.03 -21.94 6.10
N ASN A 158 4.59 -23.08 6.65
CA ASN A 158 4.91 -24.41 6.12
C ASN A 158 4.35 -24.64 4.71
N THR A 159 3.13 -24.18 4.43
CA THR A 159 2.51 -24.33 3.11
C THR A 159 3.14 -23.40 2.08
N VAL A 160 3.41 -22.15 2.45
CA VAL A 160 4.09 -21.19 1.57
C VAL A 160 5.50 -21.69 1.25
N SER A 161 6.23 -22.16 2.25
CA SER A 161 7.56 -22.77 2.07
C SER A 161 7.54 -23.95 1.09
N ARG A 162 6.61 -24.91 1.27
CA ARG A 162 6.45 -26.03 0.33
C ARG A 162 6.13 -25.56 -1.09
N ARG A 163 5.20 -24.61 -1.25
CA ARG A 163 4.88 -24.07 -2.58
C ARG A 163 6.08 -23.40 -3.25
N ILE A 164 6.91 -22.69 -2.49
CA ILE A 164 8.15 -22.09 -3.02
C ILE A 164 9.10 -23.18 -3.51
N VAL A 165 9.26 -24.26 -2.74
CA VAL A 165 10.09 -25.41 -3.15
C VAL A 165 9.53 -26.08 -4.40
N ASP A 166 8.23 -26.41 -4.41
CA ASP A 166 7.57 -27.07 -5.54
C ASP A 166 7.68 -26.23 -6.82
N MET A 167 7.44 -24.91 -6.72
CA MET A 167 7.58 -23.99 -7.85
C MET A 167 9.03 -23.85 -8.31
N SER A 168 9.99 -23.82 -7.37
CA SER A 168 11.41 -23.76 -7.70
C SER A 168 11.86 -25.04 -8.41
N GLU A 169 11.38 -26.20 -7.99
CA GLU A 169 11.68 -27.48 -8.63
C GLU A 169 11.06 -27.58 -10.02
N ASP A 170 9.83 -27.11 -10.20
CA ASP A 170 9.19 -27.03 -11.52
C ASP A 170 9.97 -26.13 -12.49
N VAL A 171 10.34 -24.91 -12.05
CA VAL A 171 11.17 -23.99 -12.85
C VAL A 171 12.51 -24.62 -13.21
N LEU A 172 13.14 -25.33 -12.26
CA LEU A 172 14.39 -26.05 -12.50
C LEU A 172 14.22 -27.19 -13.52
N CYS A 173 13.16 -28.00 -13.39
CA CYS A 173 12.84 -29.07 -14.32
C CYS A 173 12.62 -28.54 -15.74
N GLN A 174 11.85 -27.47 -15.86
CA GLN A 174 11.64 -26.79 -17.14
C GLN A 174 12.95 -26.27 -17.72
N LEU A 175 13.77 -25.60 -16.92
CA LEU A 175 15.09 -25.14 -17.36
C LEU A 175 15.94 -26.30 -17.88
N ILE A 176 16.08 -27.39 -17.11
CA ILE A 176 16.85 -28.57 -17.51
C ILE A 176 16.33 -29.14 -18.84
N ALA A 177 15.02 -29.31 -18.99
CA ALA A 177 14.42 -29.82 -20.23
C ALA A 177 14.72 -28.92 -21.44
N ARG A 178 14.79 -27.59 -21.24
CA ARG A 178 15.20 -26.64 -22.29
C ARG A 178 16.68 -26.79 -22.62
N LEU A 179 17.55 -26.83 -21.61
CA LEU A 179 18.99 -26.97 -21.76
C LEU A 179 19.42 -28.31 -22.39
N GLN A 180 18.59 -29.35 -22.30
CA GLN A 180 18.81 -30.61 -23.03
C GLN A 180 18.71 -30.46 -24.55
N ASN A 181 18.04 -29.41 -25.04
CA ASN A 181 17.80 -29.19 -26.47
C ASN A 181 18.42 -27.89 -27.00
N SER A 182 19.12 -27.11 -26.15
CA SER A 182 19.73 -25.84 -26.52
C SER A 182 21.20 -25.78 -26.13
N LYS A 183 22.01 -25.08 -26.92
CA LYS A 183 23.34 -24.67 -26.46
C LYS A 183 23.21 -23.60 -25.38
N PHE A 184 24.06 -23.67 -24.37
CA PHE A 184 24.04 -22.72 -23.26
C PHE A 184 25.44 -22.41 -22.72
N GLU A 185 25.56 -21.26 -22.08
CA GLU A 185 26.74 -20.82 -21.35
C GLU A 185 26.34 -20.63 -19.87
N ILE A 186 27.26 -20.97 -18.97
CA ILE A 186 27.09 -20.70 -17.54
C ILE A 186 27.98 -19.53 -17.15
N GLN A 187 27.48 -18.59 -16.37
CA GLN A 187 28.29 -17.56 -15.74
C GLN A 187 28.23 -17.68 -14.24
N LEU A 188 29.38 -17.49 -13.61
CA LEU A 188 29.58 -17.74 -12.20
C LEU A 188 30.13 -16.49 -11.55
N ASP A 189 29.48 -16.08 -10.47
CA ASP A 189 29.83 -14.91 -9.69
C ASP A 189 29.95 -15.32 -8.21
N GLU A 190 31.13 -15.11 -7.63
CA GLU A 190 31.38 -15.42 -6.22
C GLU A 190 31.47 -14.11 -5.44
N SER A 191 30.57 -13.94 -4.48
CA SER A 191 30.54 -12.77 -3.59
C SER A 191 30.71 -13.19 -2.14
N LEU A 192 31.17 -12.26 -1.29
CA LEU A 192 31.15 -12.43 0.16
C LEU A 192 30.01 -11.62 0.77
N ASP A 193 29.27 -12.21 1.70
CA ASP A 193 28.28 -11.47 2.49
C ASP A 193 28.92 -10.68 3.64
N ILE A 194 28.10 -9.95 4.40
CA ILE A 194 28.54 -9.16 5.55
C ILE A 194 29.15 -10.00 6.69
N ALA A 195 28.93 -11.31 6.69
CA ALA A 195 29.49 -12.26 7.64
C ALA A 195 30.72 -12.99 7.08
N ASN A 196 31.25 -12.56 5.92
CA ASN A 196 32.32 -13.20 5.16
C ASN A 196 32.00 -14.65 4.74
N ALA A 197 30.72 -15.00 4.59
CA ALA A 197 30.33 -16.26 3.96
C ALA A 197 30.34 -16.10 2.44
N SER A 198 30.95 -17.06 1.73
CA SER A 198 30.94 -17.07 0.27
C SER A 198 29.58 -17.50 -0.28
N GLN A 199 29.11 -16.74 -1.26
CA GLN A 199 27.88 -16.99 -1.99
C GLN A 199 28.22 -17.11 -3.48
N LEU A 200 27.83 -18.22 -4.09
CA LEU A 200 28.03 -18.47 -5.52
C LEU A 200 26.71 -18.30 -6.28
N LEU A 201 26.68 -17.36 -7.20
CA LEU A 201 25.59 -17.16 -8.15
C LEU A 201 25.91 -17.85 -9.47
N VAL A 202 24.91 -18.53 -10.03
CA VAL A 202 25.02 -19.27 -11.29
C VAL A 202 23.96 -18.76 -12.25
N TYR A 203 24.39 -18.13 -13.34
CA TYR A 203 23.52 -17.68 -14.41
C TYR A 203 23.63 -18.62 -15.60
N VAL A 204 22.51 -19.04 -16.17
CA VAL A 204 22.48 -19.85 -17.39
C VAL A 204 21.96 -19.00 -18.55
N ARG A 205 22.79 -18.82 -19.58
CA ARG A 205 22.45 -18.09 -20.81
C ARG A 205 22.18 -19.12 -21.91
N TYR A 206 20.97 -19.10 -22.48
CA TYR A 206 20.58 -20.00 -23.56
C TYR A 206 19.55 -19.31 -24.47
N CYS A 207 19.43 -19.79 -25.71
CA CYS A 207 18.46 -19.26 -26.67
C CYS A 207 17.15 -20.05 -26.59
N TRP A 208 16.01 -19.36 -26.49
CA TRP A 208 14.67 -19.96 -26.40
C TRP A 208 13.68 -19.24 -27.33
N GLU A 209 13.01 -19.99 -28.21
CA GLU A 209 11.83 -19.56 -29.01
C GLU A 209 11.96 -18.25 -29.83
N GLY A 210 13.13 -18.01 -30.45
CA GLY A 210 13.20 -17.32 -31.75
C GLY A 210 12.79 -15.83 -31.82
N ARG A 211 12.93 -15.05 -30.75
CA ARG A 211 12.94 -13.57 -30.85
C ARG A 211 14.24 -12.98 -30.32
N THR A 212 15.27 -13.12 -31.13
CA THR A 212 16.51 -12.37 -31.00
C THR A 212 16.91 -11.89 -32.39
N THR A 213 17.01 -10.58 -32.57
CA THR A 213 17.47 -9.98 -33.82
C THR A 213 18.97 -10.18 -33.95
N GLY A 214 19.41 -10.95 -34.95
CA GLY A 214 20.68 -10.90 -35.71
C GLY A 214 22.04 -10.95 -34.98
N GLU A 215 22.24 -10.17 -33.92
CA GLU A 215 23.52 -9.90 -33.27
C GLU A 215 23.67 -10.67 -31.93
N ASP A 216 22.54 -11.02 -31.29
CA ASP A 216 22.48 -11.66 -29.98
C ASP A 216 22.93 -13.14 -29.97
N LEU A 217 23.12 -13.77 -31.14
CA LEU A 217 23.50 -15.19 -31.29
C LEU A 217 24.91 -15.43 -31.87
N PHE A 218 25.65 -14.40 -32.28
CA PHE A 218 26.82 -14.57 -33.18
C PHE A 218 28.10 -15.13 -32.53
N ARG A 219 28.06 -15.68 -31.30
CA ARG A 219 29.27 -16.22 -30.63
C ARG A 219 29.13 -17.58 -29.95
N THR A 220 28.04 -18.32 -30.16
CA THR A 220 28.05 -19.75 -29.81
C THR A 220 28.69 -20.53 -30.96
N GLN A 221 30.03 -20.58 -30.97
CA GLN A 221 30.78 -21.40 -31.92
C GLN A 221 30.30 -22.85 -31.83
N ASP A 222 30.05 -23.45 -33.00
CA ASP A 222 29.71 -24.84 -33.21
C ASP A 222 30.74 -25.76 -32.56
N LEU A 223 30.49 -26.12 -31.31
CA LEU A 223 31.21 -27.16 -30.60
C LEU A 223 30.35 -28.43 -30.59
N PRO A 224 30.75 -29.48 -31.31
CA PRO A 224 30.03 -30.74 -31.33
C PRO A 224 30.26 -31.49 -30.01
N GLY A 225 29.18 -32.04 -29.43
CA GLY A 225 29.26 -33.08 -28.40
C GLY A 225 28.49 -32.83 -27.12
N HIS A 226 28.33 -31.58 -26.67
CA HIS A 226 27.64 -31.26 -25.41
C HIS A 226 26.93 -29.90 -25.47
N ASN A 227 25.88 -29.71 -24.67
CA ASN A 227 25.04 -28.52 -24.71
C ASN A 227 25.67 -27.30 -24.01
N CYS A 228 26.50 -27.52 -22.98
CA CYS A 228 27.28 -26.44 -22.38
C CYS A 228 28.46 -26.10 -23.30
N VAL A 229 28.52 -24.87 -23.80
CA VAL A 229 29.57 -24.41 -24.72
C VAL A 229 30.57 -23.47 -24.06
N GLY A 230 30.21 -22.86 -22.92
CA GLY A 230 31.09 -21.93 -22.24
C GLY A 230 30.84 -21.76 -20.74
N VAL A 231 31.87 -21.31 -20.03
CA VAL A 231 31.82 -20.89 -18.64
C VAL A 231 32.52 -19.53 -18.47
N GLY A 232 31.75 -18.51 -18.10
CA GLY A 232 32.23 -17.19 -17.72
C GLY A 232 32.42 -17.06 -16.20
N THR A 233 33.46 -16.36 -15.77
CA THR A 233 33.73 -16.07 -14.36
C THR A 233 34.16 -14.62 -14.20
N ASP A 234 33.93 -13.99 -13.03
CA ASP A 234 34.31 -12.60 -12.71
C ASP A 234 35.83 -12.32 -12.67
N GLY A 235 36.65 -13.34 -12.92
CA GLY A 235 38.11 -13.21 -12.90
C GLY A 235 38.75 -13.47 -11.54
N ALA A 236 37.97 -13.74 -10.47
CA ALA A 236 38.50 -13.99 -9.14
C ALA A 236 39.55 -15.12 -9.16
N ALA A 237 40.63 -14.97 -8.40
CA ALA A 237 41.75 -15.92 -8.42
C ALA A 237 41.33 -17.36 -8.05
N VAL A 238 40.29 -17.48 -7.21
CA VAL A 238 39.67 -18.76 -6.83
C VAL A 238 38.94 -19.41 -8.01
N MET A 239 38.42 -18.62 -8.93
CA MET A 239 37.67 -19.06 -10.11
C MET A 239 38.59 -19.33 -11.32
N THR A 240 39.63 -18.53 -11.51
CA THR A 240 40.52 -18.55 -12.69
C THR A 240 41.86 -19.25 -12.48
N GLY A 241 42.17 -19.71 -11.27
CA GLY A 241 43.45 -20.35 -10.93
C GLY A 241 43.81 -21.53 -11.86
N SER A 242 45.03 -21.53 -12.39
CA SER A 242 45.49 -22.46 -13.44
C SER A 242 45.54 -23.94 -13.04
N LYS A 243 45.63 -24.23 -11.73
CA LYS A 243 45.72 -25.61 -11.19
C LYS A 243 44.51 -26.00 -10.35
N SER A 244 43.94 -25.05 -9.61
CA SER A 244 42.89 -25.30 -8.61
C SER A 244 41.60 -24.55 -8.88
N GLY A 245 41.59 -23.60 -9.81
CA GLY A 245 40.44 -22.76 -10.10
C GLY A 245 39.34 -23.53 -10.82
N LEU A 246 38.11 -23.05 -10.67
CA LEU A 246 36.94 -23.68 -11.25
C LEU A 246 37.04 -23.82 -12.77
N ALA A 247 37.52 -22.79 -13.47
CA ALA A 247 37.75 -22.84 -14.92
C ALA A 247 38.71 -23.97 -15.32
N ALA A 248 39.77 -24.20 -14.54
CA ALA A 248 40.72 -25.28 -14.79
C ALA A 248 40.08 -26.66 -14.57
N ARG A 249 39.26 -26.82 -13.53
CA ARG A 249 38.52 -28.06 -13.24
C ARG A 249 37.47 -28.38 -14.30
N VAL A 250 36.72 -27.36 -14.76
CA VAL A 250 35.75 -27.50 -15.85
C VAL A 250 36.45 -27.96 -17.13
N LYS A 251 37.58 -27.35 -17.50
CA LYS A 251 38.37 -27.78 -18.66
C LYS A 251 38.92 -29.21 -18.53
N GLN A 252 39.27 -29.65 -17.32
CA GLN A 252 39.72 -31.02 -17.09
C GLN A 252 38.58 -32.04 -17.30
N ALA A 253 37.37 -31.73 -16.83
CA ALA A 253 36.21 -32.60 -16.97
C ALA A 253 35.57 -32.54 -18.37
N ALA A 254 35.60 -31.37 -19.00
CA ALA A 254 34.96 -31.07 -20.27
C ALA A 254 35.86 -30.15 -21.13
N PRO A 255 36.86 -30.71 -21.84
CA PRO A 255 37.87 -29.93 -22.57
C PRO A 255 37.33 -29.06 -23.69
N HIS A 256 36.12 -29.35 -24.18
CA HIS A 256 35.44 -28.60 -25.23
C HIS A 256 34.83 -27.28 -24.71
N ILE A 257 34.64 -27.10 -23.39
CA ILE A 257 34.03 -25.89 -22.84
C ILE A 257 35.01 -24.72 -22.91
N VAL A 258 34.58 -23.63 -23.56
CA VAL A 258 35.35 -22.38 -23.60
C VAL A 258 35.23 -21.68 -22.26
N SER A 259 36.33 -21.23 -21.68
CA SER A 259 36.28 -20.43 -20.44
C SER A 259 36.66 -18.99 -20.73
N THR A 260 35.83 -18.07 -20.28
CA THR A 260 35.95 -16.62 -20.46
C THR A 260 36.03 -15.91 -19.11
N GLN A 261 36.70 -14.75 -19.10
CA GLN A 261 36.72 -13.78 -18.01
C GLN A 261 35.91 -12.55 -18.44
#